data_AF-A0A1C6BQ84-F1
#
_entry.id   AF-A0A1C6BQ84-F1
#
_cell.length_a   1.000
_cell.length_b   1.000
_cell.length_c   1.000
_cell.angle_alpha   90.00
_cell.angle_beta   90.00
_cell.angle_gamma   90.00
#
_symmetry.space_group_name_H-M   'P 1'
#
loop_
_entity.id
_entity.type
_entity.pdbx_description
1 polymer ?
#
loop_
_entity_poly.entity_id
_entity_poly.type
_entity_poly.pdbx_seq_one_letter_code
_entity_poly.pdbx_strand_id
1 'polypeptide(L)'
;MSVVATIPMFIVLMLIILLPFIVGFFVYRDARQRNMNAILWAIVAALAPAFIGLIVYLLVRGNYMNLRCPQCNTPVMETYVVCPKCGAKLRPSCPNCKAPVEPDWKVCPRCTTPLPEYQADIQTPVRAKDRTGWKILLVILLVPLLLILLAIFGLMGLRGSGSVSMQELNRDEYFAEMESLSQEDAAEKVQEWLDSLNQEGTRAHALRYDYFNGSNTEYYFLVYVPGGGNSSHSGLGQSTSIFGTTVKLELEETGNDGTLFSILSTAEKVPNLKITLGGERIPCYVDTVDFNPTVYYIVPQYDELDPDATDFFMPERISVVQIVGNSNVGVVEIQDDDVAFDILVGIDSAPYLDLEHDIYGKPDGTGGYDFKDGFEIRIEYQIHNELLSHADMITCLAFEQDGSYYLIDDRPDNGRIFRQIDEAFYLELGSLFEELS
;
A
#
# COMPACT_ATOMS: atom_id res chain seq x y z
N MET A 1 -7.24 -10.55 13.53
CA MET A 1 -6.18 -10.38 12.51
C MET A 1 -6.65 -11.05 11.23
N SER A 2 -6.69 -10.31 10.12
CA SER A 2 -7.16 -10.83 8.82
C SER A 2 -6.32 -12.04 8.40
N VAL A 3 -6.96 -13.06 7.83
CA VAL A 3 -6.29 -14.28 7.32
C VAL A 3 -5.20 -13.93 6.30
N VAL A 4 -5.34 -12.79 5.63
CA VAL A 4 -4.38 -12.25 4.66
C VAL A 4 -3.06 -11.80 5.34
N ALA A 5 -3.13 -11.27 6.57
CA ALA A 5 -1.95 -10.81 7.30
C ALA A 5 -1.18 -11.95 8.00
N THR A 6 -1.83 -13.09 8.27
CA THR A 6 -1.19 -14.21 8.98
C THR A 6 -0.31 -15.07 8.08
N ILE A 7 -0.65 -15.20 6.80
CA ILE A 7 0.11 -15.99 5.82
C ILE A 7 1.58 -15.51 5.66
N PRO A 8 1.88 -14.22 5.39
CA PRO A 8 3.26 -13.77 5.25
C PRO A 8 4.05 -13.93 6.55
N MET A 9 3.40 -13.76 7.72
CA MET A 9 4.02 -13.98 9.03
C MET A 9 4.47 -15.45 9.19
N PHE A 10 3.61 -16.42 8.83
CA PHE A 10 3.97 -17.83 8.88
C PHE A 10 5.08 -18.19 7.88
N ILE A 11 5.11 -17.58 6.68
CA ILE A 11 6.19 -17.79 5.70
C ILE A 11 7.54 -17.30 6.26
N VAL A 12 7.57 -16.12 6.87
CA VAL A 12 8.78 -15.58 7.50
C VAL A 12 9.24 -16.45 8.67
N LEU A 13 8.32 -16.92 9.51
CA LEU A 13 8.65 -17.86 10.58
C LEU A 13 9.22 -19.18 10.04
N MET A 14 8.62 -19.71 8.97
CA MET A 14 9.07 -20.93 8.32
C MET A 14 10.47 -20.76 7.71
N LEU A 15 10.77 -19.60 7.11
CA LEU A 15 12.11 -19.23 6.65
C LEU A 15 13.14 -19.25 7.79
N ILE A 16 12.83 -18.59 8.91
CA ILE A 16 13.72 -18.50 10.07
C ILE A 16 14.03 -19.89 10.64
N ILE A 17 13.07 -20.81 10.60
CA ILE A 17 13.25 -22.17 11.10
C ILE A 17 13.97 -23.04 10.07
N LEU A 18 13.54 -23.06 8.81
CA LEU A 18 13.98 -24.08 7.85
C LEU A 18 15.37 -23.79 7.29
N LEU A 19 15.72 -22.52 7.13
CA LEU A 19 16.99 -22.09 6.53
C LEU A 19 18.22 -22.50 7.37
N PRO A 20 18.26 -22.30 8.71
CA PRO A 20 19.32 -22.85 9.57
C PRO A 20 19.48 -24.36 9.46
N PHE A 21 18.37 -25.11 9.33
CA PHE A 21 18.44 -26.57 9.21
C PHE A 21 19.05 -27.01 7.87
N ILE A 22 18.69 -26.36 6.75
CA ILE A 22 19.30 -26.65 5.44
C ILE A 22 20.81 -26.32 5.48
N VAL A 23 21.17 -25.14 5.98
CA VAL A 23 22.57 -24.69 6.06
C VAL A 23 23.38 -25.61 6.97
N GLY A 24 22.87 -25.94 8.16
CA GLY A 24 23.52 -26.84 9.10
C GLY A 24 23.73 -28.24 8.52
N PHE A 25 22.70 -28.81 7.87
CA PHE A 25 22.79 -30.12 7.22
C PHE A 25 23.84 -30.14 6.09
N PHE A 26 23.88 -29.09 5.26
CA PHE A 26 24.88 -28.93 4.22
C PHE A 26 26.30 -28.92 4.80
N VAL A 27 26.55 -28.05 5.78
CA VAL A 27 27.87 -27.90 6.39
C VAL A 27 28.29 -29.17 7.12
N TYR A 28 27.38 -29.85 7.82
CA TYR A 28 27.66 -31.14 8.45
C TYR A 28 28.16 -32.17 7.44
N ARG A 29 27.44 -32.32 6.31
CA ARG A 29 27.79 -33.28 5.26
C ARG A 29 29.13 -32.95 4.60
N ASP A 30 29.39 -31.67 4.28
CA ASP A 30 30.65 -31.23 3.66
C ASP A 30 31.83 -31.34 4.65
N ALA A 31 31.64 -30.95 5.91
CA ALA A 31 32.68 -31.03 6.95
C ALA A 31 33.07 -32.48 7.26
N ARG A 32 32.09 -33.40 7.28
CA ARG A 32 32.34 -34.84 7.46
C ARG A 32 33.14 -35.45 6.31
N GLN A 33 32.97 -34.95 5.08
CA GLN A 33 33.78 -35.38 3.94
C GLN A 33 35.24 -34.88 4.04
N ARG A 34 35.45 -33.77 4.74
CA ARG A 34 36.75 -33.10 4.93
C ARG A 34 37.51 -33.49 6.19
N ASN A 35 36.99 -34.48 6.94
CA ASN A 35 37.53 -34.89 8.25
C ASN A 35 37.64 -33.72 9.26
N MET A 36 36.76 -32.71 9.15
CA MET A 36 36.65 -31.62 10.12
C MET A 36 35.67 -32.00 11.24
N ASN A 37 35.68 -31.28 12.36
CA ASN A 37 34.66 -31.46 13.40
C ASN A 37 33.28 -30.99 12.87
N ALA A 38 32.53 -31.93 12.29
CA ALA A 38 31.33 -31.64 11.52
C ALA A 38 30.19 -31.04 12.37
N ILE A 39 30.07 -31.43 13.63
CA ILE A 39 29.03 -30.93 14.54
C ILE A 39 29.29 -29.47 14.87
N LEU A 40 30.53 -29.12 15.22
CA LEU A 40 30.90 -27.74 15.54
C LEU A 40 30.62 -26.81 14.35
N TRP A 41 31.10 -27.17 13.16
CA TRP A 41 30.92 -26.34 11.98
C TRP A 41 29.46 -26.21 11.55
N ALA A 42 28.65 -27.27 11.70
CA ALA A 42 27.22 -27.22 11.41
C ALA A 42 26.46 -26.27 12.34
N ILE A 43 26.75 -26.30 13.66
CA ILE A 43 26.12 -25.42 14.65
C ILE A 43 26.52 -23.97 14.38
N VAL A 44 27.82 -23.69 14.17
CA VAL A 44 28.32 -22.35 13.88
C VAL A 44 27.67 -21.80 12.61
N ALA A 45 27.56 -22.59 11.55
CA ALA A 45 26.95 -22.13 10.31
C ALA A 45 25.43 -21.94 10.38
N ALA A 46 24.73 -22.76 11.19
CA ALA A 46 23.28 -22.68 11.32
C ALA A 46 22.81 -21.54 12.25
N LEU A 47 23.54 -21.29 13.34
CA LEU A 47 23.10 -20.34 14.38
C LEU A 47 23.73 -18.96 14.26
N ALA A 48 24.86 -18.81 13.55
CA ALA A 48 25.47 -17.51 13.38
C ALA A 48 24.56 -16.59 12.54
N PRO A 49 24.34 -15.34 12.98
CA PRO A 49 23.49 -14.40 12.27
C PRO A 49 24.04 -14.09 10.88
N ALA A 50 23.15 -13.70 9.97
CA ALA A 50 23.49 -13.21 8.63
C ALA A 50 24.45 -14.13 7.83
N PHE A 51 24.34 -15.45 8.01
CA PHE A 51 25.20 -16.45 7.36
C PHE A 51 26.70 -16.30 7.65
N ILE A 52 27.10 -15.53 8.68
CA ILE A 52 28.51 -15.30 9.02
C ILE A 52 29.23 -16.63 9.24
N GLY A 53 28.59 -17.58 9.95
CA GLY A 53 29.16 -18.91 10.20
C GLY A 53 29.34 -19.74 8.93
N LEU A 54 28.44 -19.61 7.95
CA LEU A 54 28.58 -20.26 6.65
C LEU A 54 29.75 -19.64 5.86
N ILE A 55 29.89 -18.31 5.86
CA ILE A 55 30.99 -17.62 5.17
C ILE A 55 32.33 -18.04 5.78
N VAL A 56 32.45 -18.01 7.11
CA VAL A 56 33.67 -18.45 7.82
C VAL A 56 33.99 -19.91 7.51
N TYR A 57 32.98 -20.79 7.51
CA TYR A 57 33.15 -22.19 7.10
C TYR A 57 33.70 -22.32 5.67
N LEU A 58 33.12 -21.60 4.72
CA LEU A 58 33.52 -21.63 3.31
C LEU A 58 34.95 -21.13 3.09
N LEU A 59 35.40 -20.15 3.89
CA LEU A 59 36.79 -19.67 3.89
C LEU A 59 37.73 -20.72 4.47
N VAL A 60 37.42 -21.26 5.66
CA VAL A 60 38.30 -22.20 6.38
C VAL A 60 38.40 -23.55 5.66
N ARG A 61 37.32 -24.05 5.07
CA ARG A 61 37.32 -25.36 4.39
C ARG A 61 38.27 -25.41 3.18
N GLY A 62 38.65 -24.27 2.62
CA GLY A 62 39.59 -24.16 1.49
C GLY A 62 40.95 -24.81 1.80
N ASN A 63 41.36 -24.77 3.06
CA ASN A 63 42.63 -25.33 3.54
C ASN A 63 42.59 -26.85 3.81
N TYR A 64 41.40 -27.47 3.80
CA TYR A 64 41.22 -28.90 4.04
C TYR A 64 40.96 -29.62 2.71
N MET A 65 42.03 -30.15 2.12
CA MET A 65 42.01 -30.83 0.82
C MET A 65 41.50 -32.29 0.93
N ASN A 66 40.47 -32.64 0.16
CA ASN A 66 39.93 -34.01 0.06
C ASN A 66 40.71 -34.87 -0.96
N LEU A 67 42.00 -35.09 -0.70
CA LEU A 67 42.85 -35.94 -1.54
C LEU A 67 42.61 -37.42 -1.24
N ARG A 68 42.46 -38.24 -2.28
CA ARG A 68 42.29 -39.69 -2.18
C ARG A 68 43.29 -40.43 -3.05
N CYS A 69 43.74 -41.58 -2.58
CA CYS A 69 44.59 -42.47 -3.36
C CYS A 69 43.81 -43.00 -4.58
N PRO A 70 44.34 -42.88 -5.81
CA PRO A 70 43.65 -43.36 -7.01
C PRO A 70 43.50 -44.89 -7.07
N GLN A 71 44.36 -45.66 -6.40
CA GLN A 71 44.29 -47.14 -6.38
C GLN A 71 43.23 -47.68 -5.42
N CYS A 72 43.24 -47.21 -4.16
CA CYS A 72 42.43 -47.82 -3.10
C CYS A 72 41.42 -46.86 -2.46
N ASN A 73 41.29 -45.64 -3.00
CA ASN A 73 40.35 -44.60 -2.59
C ASN A 73 40.46 -44.15 -1.10
N THR A 74 41.57 -44.51 -0.45
CA THR A 74 41.84 -44.14 0.95
C THR A 74 42.18 -42.65 1.03
N PRO A 75 41.66 -41.91 2.03
CA PRO A 75 42.04 -40.52 2.24
C PRO A 75 43.54 -40.42 2.52
N VAL A 76 44.20 -39.47 1.85
CA VAL A 76 45.65 -39.26 1.96
C VAL A 76 45.92 -37.77 2.12
N MET A 77 46.99 -37.41 2.84
CA MET A 77 47.39 -36.01 2.94
C MET A 77 48.27 -35.62 1.75
N GLU A 78 48.32 -34.32 1.48
CA GLU A 78 49.27 -33.70 0.55
C GLU A 78 50.70 -34.18 0.83
N THR A 79 51.13 -34.24 2.09
CA THR A 79 52.50 -34.62 2.47
C THR A 79 52.85 -36.11 2.27
N TYR A 80 51.90 -36.97 1.91
CA TYR A 80 52.16 -38.41 1.83
C TYR A 80 52.91 -38.77 0.54
N VAL A 81 54.08 -39.40 0.70
CA VAL A 81 54.89 -39.92 -0.43
C VAL A 81 54.34 -41.25 -0.96
N VAL A 82 53.83 -42.08 -0.06
CA VAL A 82 53.28 -43.41 -0.35
C VAL A 82 51.94 -43.58 0.36
N CYS A 83 50.98 -44.24 -0.28
CA CYS A 83 49.71 -44.56 0.36
C CYS A 83 49.92 -45.61 1.48
N PRO A 84 49.50 -45.32 2.73
CA PRO A 84 49.71 -46.25 3.85
C PRO A 84 48.90 -47.54 3.75
N LYS A 85 47.85 -47.57 2.90
CA LYS A 85 46.96 -48.75 2.77
C LYS A 85 47.35 -49.67 1.61
N CYS A 86 47.75 -49.12 0.47
CA CYS A 86 48.01 -49.92 -0.74
C CYS A 86 49.44 -49.82 -1.28
N GLY A 87 50.29 -48.96 -0.72
CA GLY A 87 51.68 -48.81 -1.17
C GLY A 87 51.87 -48.03 -2.48
N ALA A 88 50.80 -47.49 -3.09
CA ALA A 88 50.93 -46.64 -4.27
C ALA A 88 51.81 -45.41 -4.00
N LYS A 89 52.76 -45.12 -4.88
CA LYS A 89 53.58 -43.90 -4.80
C LYS A 89 52.74 -42.70 -5.22
N LEU A 90 52.54 -41.77 -4.30
CA LEU A 90 51.68 -40.60 -4.48
C LEU A 90 52.46 -39.36 -4.89
N ARG A 91 53.76 -39.30 -4.55
CA ARG A 91 54.66 -38.17 -4.84
C ARG A 91 56.08 -38.62 -5.21
N PRO A 92 56.84 -37.78 -5.92
CA PRO A 92 58.25 -38.03 -6.17
C PRO A 92 59.03 -38.07 -4.85
N SER A 93 60.03 -38.95 -4.78
CA SER A 93 60.93 -39.03 -3.63
C SER A 93 62.36 -39.33 -4.05
N CYS A 94 63.32 -38.89 -3.24
CA CYS A 94 64.73 -39.14 -3.51
C CYS A 94 65.03 -40.65 -3.50
N PRO A 95 65.70 -41.21 -4.53
CA PRO A 95 66.01 -42.63 -4.57
C PRO A 95 66.93 -43.07 -3.43
N ASN A 96 67.81 -42.18 -2.96
CA ASN A 96 68.77 -42.43 -1.90
C ASN A 96 68.14 -42.33 -0.50
N CYS A 97 67.69 -41.14 -0.08
CA CYS A 97 67.22 -40.91 1.30
C CYS A 97 65.70 -41.02 1.48
N LYS A 98 64.93 -41.32 0.42
CA LYS A 98 63.46 -41.42 0.40
C LYS A 98 62.70 -40.16 0.84
N ALA A 99 63.39 -39.02 0.97
CA ALA A 99 62.74 -37.75 1.26
C ALA A 99 61.81 -37.32 0.11
N PRO A 100 60.65 -36.68 0.40
CA PRO A 100 59.81 -36.08 -0.63
C PRO A 100 60.60 -35.01 -1.40
N VAL A 101 60.39 -34.95 -2.72
CA VAL A 101 61.03 -33.95 -3.59
C VAL A 101 60.00 -33.43 -4.59
N GLU A 102 60.18 -32.19 -5.06
CA GLU A 102 59.33 -31.63 -6.12
C GLU A 102 59.83 -32.05 -7.51
N PRO A 103 58.95 -32.12 -8.53
CA PRO A 103 59.29 -32.62 -9.85
C PRO A 103 60.37 -31.81 -10.60
N ASP A 104 60.52 -30.53 -10.27
CA ASP A 104 61.45 -29.58 -10.91
C ASP A 104 62.80 -29.49 -10.20
N TRP A 105 62.97 -30.19 -9.07
CA TRP A 105 64.22 -30.19 -8.32
C TRP A 105 65.26 -31.08 -8.99
N LYS A 106 66.47 -30.54 -9.20
CA LYS A 106 67.60 -31.26 -9.80
C LYS A 106 68.44 -32.04 -8.78
N VAL A 107 68.42 -31.63 -7.51
CA VAL A 107 69.24 -32.20 -6.43
C VAL A 107 68.40 -32.31 -5.16
N CYS A 108 68.53 -33.42 -4.42
CA CYS A 108 67.84 -33.61 -3.17
C CYS A 108 68.39 -32.69 -2.07
N PRO A 109 67.57 -31.83 -1.43
CA PRO A 109 68.05 -30.91 -0.40
C PRO A 109 68.52 -31.59 0.89
N ARG A 110 68.14 -32.86 1.10
CA ARG A 110 68.47 -33.60 2.33
C ARG A 110 69.76 -34.39 2.26
N CYS A 111 70.13 -34.88 1.08
CA CYS A 111 71.27 -35.80 0.91
C CYS A 111 72.14 -35.49 -0.32
N THR A 112 71.86 -34.38 -1.01
CA THR A 112 72.66 -33.87 -2.12
C THR A 112 72.75 -34.80 -3.33
N THR A 113 71.93 -35.85 -3.37
CA THR A 113 71.88 -36.80 -4.49
C THR A 113 71.18 -36.15 -5.69
N PRO A 114 71.75 -36.21 -6.90
CA PRO A 114 71.09 -35.74 -8.12
C PRO A 114 69.80 -36.53 -8.35
N LEU A 115 68.71 -35.82 -8.65
CA LEU A 115 67.40 -36.42 -8.87
C LEU A 115 67.24 -36.79 -10.35
N PRO A 116 66.61 -37.94 -10.66
CA PRO A 116 66.36 -38.32 -12.05
C PRO A 116 65.34 -37.36 -12.69
N GLU A 117 65.54 -36.99 -13.96
CA GLU A 117 64.62 -36.12 -14.72
C GLU A 117 63.20 -36.71 -14.84
N TYR A 118 63.06 -38.04 -14.71
CA TYR A 118 61.78 -38.73 -14.79
C TYR A 118 61.70 -39.84 -13.72
N GLN A 119 60.64 -39.81 -12.91
CA GLN A 119 60.27 -40.91 -12.01
C GLN A 119 58.98 -41.56 -12.51
N ALA A 120 59.09 -42.79 -13.02
CA ALA A 120 57.94 -43.58 -13.45
C ALA A 120 57.07 -44.01 -12.25
N ASP A 121 55.78 -44.22 -12.51
CA ASP A 121 54.80 -44.83 -11.58
C ASP A 121 54.38 -43.94 -10.38
N ILE A 122 54.31 -42.62 -10.59
CA ILE A 122 53.69 -41.68 -9.63
C ILE A 122 52.19 -41.60 -9.91
N GLN A 123 51.39 -41.98 -8.91
CA GLN A 123 49.94 -41.87 -8.95
C GLN A 123 49.45 -40.72 -8.07
N THR A 124 49.40 -39.53 -8.66
CA THR A 124 49.03 -38.31 -7.94
C THR A 124 47.66 -38.45 -7.27
N PRO A 125 47.51 -38.07 -5.99
CA PRO A 125 46.23 -38.10 -5.30
C PRO A 125 45.16 -37.34 -6.07
N VAL A 126 43.98 -37.94 -6.24
CA VAL A 126 42.87 -37.34 -6.98
C VAL A 126 41.93 -36.65 -6.00
N ARG A 127 41.45 -35.46 -6.38
CA ARG A 127 40.41 -34.77 -5.62
C ARG A 127 39.08 -35.47 -5.83
N ALA A 128 38.42 -35.89 -4.76
CA ALA A 128 37.07 -36.45 -4.86
C ALA A 128 36.13 -35.40 -5.49
N LYS A 129 35.55 -35.71 -6.66
CA LYS A 129 34.62 -34.80 -7.35
C LYS A 129 33.33 -34.70 -6.54
N ASP A 130 33.12 -33.56 -5.88
CA ASP A 130 31.86 -33.28 -5.21
C ASP A 130 30.77 -32.94 -6.23
N ARG A 131 29.89 -33.90 -6.53
CA ARG A 131 28.73 -33.71 -7.42
C ARG A 131 27.51 -33.13 -6.69
N THR A 132 27.53 -33.06 -5.36
CA THR A 132 26.36 -32.70 -4.53
C THR A 132 26.43 -31.29 -3.96
N GLY A 133 27.63 -30.74 -3.74
CA GLY A 133 27.80 -29.43 -3.12
C GLY A 133 27.14 -28.28 -3.88
N TRP A 134 27.28 -28.22 -5.20
CA TRP A 134 26.66 -27.16 -6.02
C TRP A 134 25.13 -27.21 -5.96
N LYS A 135 24.54 -28.42 -6.01
CA LYS A 135 23.08 -28.56 -5.95
C LYS A 135 22.51 -28.04 -4.63
N ILE A 136 23.22 -28.27 -3.52
CA ILE A 136 22.78 -27.82 -2.20
C ILE A 136 22.97 -26.30 -2.05
N LEU A 137 24.07 -25.73 -2.55
CA LEU A 137 24.27 -24.27 -2.62
C LEU A 137 23.15 -23.58 -3.42
N LEU A 138 22.73 -24.18 -4.53
CA LEU A 138 21.64 -23.68 -5.35
C LEU A 138 20.30 -23.73 -4.59
N VAL A 139 20.02 -24.79 -3.83
CA VAL A 139 18.83 -24.89 -2.96
C VAL A 139 18.84 -23.84 -1.84
N ILE A 140 20.00 -23.61 -1.20
CA ILE A 140 20.17 -22.58 -0.16
C ILE A 140 19.88 -21.17 -0.71
N LEU A 141 20.14 -20.92 -1.99
CA LEU A 141 19.84 -19.64 -2.64
C LEU A 141 18.37 -19.53 -3.09
N LEU A 142 17.86 -20.56 -3.78
CA LEU A 142 16.55 -20.50 -4.42
C LEU A 142 15.36 -20.60 -3.46
N VAL A 143 15.45 -21.45 -2.42
CA VAL A 143 14.34 -21.65 -1.49
C VAL A 143 14.02 -20.37 -0.72
N PRO A 144 15.00 -19.63 -0.17
CA PRO A 144 14.71 -18.37 0.50
C PRO A 144 14.18 -17.30 -0.46
N LEU A 145 14.74 -17.21 -1.66
CA LEU A 145 14.28 -16.28 -2.70
C LEU A 145 12.81 -16.52 -3.06
N LEU A 146 12.42 -17.78 -3.27
CA LEU A 146 11.03 -18.15 -3.57
C LEU A 146 10.09 -17.80 -2.42
N LEU A 147 10.47 -18.08 -1.17
CA LEU A 147 9.64 -17.76 0.00
C LEU A 147 9.51 -16.25 0.22
N ILE A 148 10.58 -15.48 -0.02
CA ILE A 148 10.52 -14.00 0.00
C ILE A 148 9.59 -13.48 -1.10
N LEU A 149 9.67 -14.01 -2.32
CA LEU A 149 8.75 -13.65 -3.41
C LEU A 149 7.29 -13.96 -3.04
N LEU A 150 7.02 -15.11 -2.44
CA LEU A 150 5.67 -15.46 -1.95
C LEU A 150 5.21 -14.53 -0.82
N ALA A 151 6.10 -14.12 0.09
CA ALA A 151 5.78 -13.16 1.14
C ALA A 151 5.46 -11.76 0.58
N ILE A 152 6.26 -11.26 -0.38
CA ILE A 152 6.02 -9.99 -1.08
C ILE A 152 4.69 -10.05 -1.84
N PHE A 153 4.44 -11.14 -2.56
CA PHE A 153 3.18 -11.34 -3.27
C PHE A 153 1.97 -11.39 -2.31
N GLY A 154 2.13 -12.01 -1.13
CA GLY A 154 1.11 -11.98 -0.08
C GLY A 154 0.87 -10.57 0.51
N LEU A 155 1.95 -9.81 0.73
CA LEU A 155 1.90 -8.42 1.20
C LEU A 155 1.24 -7.48 0.18
N MET A 156 1.39 -7.73 -1.13
CA MET A 156 0.69 -6.98 -2.19
C MET A 156 -0.85 -7.09 -2.08
N GLY A 157 -1.37 -8.13 -1.42
CA GLY A 157 -2.80 -8.28 -1.14
C GLY A 157 -3.32 -7.48 0.07
N LEU A 158 -2.47 -6.76 0.81
CA LEU A 158 -2.85 -5.95 1.98
C LEU A 158 -3.20 -4.50 1.64
N ARG A 159 -3.38 -4.15 0.37
CA ARG A 159 -3.81 -2.80 0.01
C ARG A 159 -5.17 -2.50 0.63
N GLY A 160 -5.30 -1.31 1.21
CA GLY A 160 -6.57 -0.82 1.75
C GLY A 160 -7.62 -0.83 0.65
N SER A 161 -8.79 -1.38 0.94
CA SER A 161 -9.80 -1.61 -0.10
C SER A 161 -10.56 -0.34 -0.49
N GLY A 162 -10.31 0.80 0.15
CA GLY A 162 -11.25 1.93 0.20
C GLY A 162 -12.50 1.61 1.03
N SER A 163 -13.28 2.63 1.35
CA SER A 163 -14.67 2.52 1.83
C SER A 163 -15.64 2.31 0.66
N VAL A 164 -16.82 1.81 0.99
CA VAL A 164 -17.97 1.76 0.07
C VAL A 164 -19.24 2.10 0.84
N SER A 165 -20.12 2.90 0.26
CA SER A 165 -21.45 3.19 0.79
C SER A 165 -22.49 3.03 -0.31
N MET A 166 -23.74 2.80 0.10
CA MET A 166 -24.88 2.70 -0.81
C MET A 166 -26.10 3.36 -0.19
N GLN A 167 -26.86 4.06 -1.02
CA GLN A 167 -28.20 4.55 -0.72
C GLN A 167 -29.15 4.02 -1.78
N GLU A 168 -30.24 3.40 -1.32
CA GLU A 168 -31.29 2.83 -2.17
C GLU A 168 -32.48 3.78 -2.12
N LEU A 169 -32.91 4.28 -3.28
CA LEU A 169 -34.09 5.15 -3.42
C LEU A 169 -34.97 4.63 -4.53
N ASN A 170 -36.29 4.76 -4.37
CA ASN A 170 -37.18 4.61 -5.52
C ASN A 170 -37.02 5.81 -6.47
N ARG A 171 -37.53 5.68 -7.69
CA ARG A 171 -37.35 6.70 -8.74
C ARG A 171 -37.91 8.06 -8.33
N ASP A 172 -39.09 8.10 -7.71
CA ASP A 172 -39.72 9.35 -7.30
C ASP A 172 -38.93 10.02 -6.16
N GLU A 173 -38.46 9.22 -5.19
CA GLU A 173 -37.59 9.69 -4.09
C GLU A 173 -36.25 10.21 -4.63
N TYR A 174 -35.64 9.52 -5.57
CA TYR A 174 -34.37 9.94 -6.19
C TYR A 174 -34.50 11.31 -6.86
N PHE A 175 -35.56 11.53 -7.65
CA PHE A 175 -35.75 12.81 -8.33
C PHE A 175 -36.11 13.93 -7.36
N ALA A 176 -36.90 13.66 -6.32
CA ALA A 176 -37.17 14.63 -5.27
C ALA A 176 -35.89 15.03 -4.51
N GLU A 177 -34.99 14.08 -4.23
CA GLU A 177 -33.71 14.36 -3.59
C GLU A 177 -32.79 15.19 -4.49
N MET A 178 -32.69 14.84 -5.78
CA MET A 178 -31.94 15.61 -6.77
C MET A 178 -32.43 17.06 -6.91
N GLU A 179 -33.75 17.26 -6.90
CA GLU A 179 -34.37 18.59 -6.90
C GLU A 179 -34.01 19.36 -5.63
N SER A 180 -34.04 18.72 -4.46
CA SER A 180 -33.61 19.36 -3.20
C SER A 180 -32.13 19.71 -3.17
N LEU A 181 -31.32 19.02 -3.98
CA LEU A 181 -29.90 19.30 -4.17
C LEU A 181 -29.65 20.34 -5.30
N SER A 182 -30.69 20.95 -5.86
CA SER A 182 -30.59 21.87 -7.00
C SER A 182 -29.87 21.28 -8.22
N GLN A 183 -29.86 19.95 -8.37
CA GLN A 183 -29.17 19.21 -9.44
C GLN A 183 -30.14 18.89 -10.60
N GLU A 184 -30.84 19.91 -11.09
CA GLU A 184 -31.92 19.75 -12.09
C GLU A 184 -31.39 19.25 -13.44
N ASP A 185 -30.24 19.74 -13.91
CA ASP A 185 -29.65 19.32 -15.18
C ASP A 185 -29.14 17.87 -15.10
N ALA A 186 -28.54 17.48 -13.97
CA ALA A 186 -28.12 16.10 -13.73
C ALA A 186 -29.35 15.17 -13.68
N ALA A 187 -30.43 15.59 -13.02
CA ALA A 187 -31.70 14.85 -12.99
C ALA A 187 -32.28 14.66 -14.40
N GLU A 188 -32.31 15.69 -15.24
CA GLU A 188 -32.77 15.59 -16.62
C GLU A 188 -31.94 14.58 -17.43
N LYS A 189 -30.61 14.65 -17.33
CA LYS A 189 -29.70 13.69 -18.01
C LYS A 189 -29.92 12.24 -17.53
N VAL A 190 -30.16 12.03 -16.23
CA VAL A 190 -30.49 10.70 -15.70
C VAL A 190 -31.84 10.21 -16.20
N GLN A 191 -32.84 11.10 -16.30
CA GLN A 191 -34.15 10.75 -16.84
C GLN A 191 -34.05 10.33 -18.32
N GLU A 192 -33.32 11.09 -19.15
CA GLU A 192 -33.05 10.72 -20.54
C GLU A 192 -32.33 9.37 -20.65
N TRP A 193 -31.35 9.13 -19.77
CA TRP A 193 -30.64 7.86 -19.70
C TRP A 193 -31.59 6.71 -19.39
N LEU A 194 -32.44 6.83 -18.36
CA LEU A 194 -33.43 5.81 -17.99
C LEU A 194 -34.41 5.52 -19.12
N ASP A 195 -34.88 6.56 -19.82
CA ASP A 195 -35.81 6.41 -20.94
C ASP A 195 -35.18 5.74 -22.16
N SER A 196 -33.86 5.83 -22.30
CA SER A 196 -33.10 5.15 -23.36
C SER A 196 -32.89 3.65 -23.10
N LEU A 197 -33.09 3.17 -21.86
CA LEU A 197 -32.86 1.78 -21.49
C LEU A 197 -33.96 0.87 -22.06
N ASN A 198 -33.62 0.04 -23.04
CA ASN A 198 -34.51 -1.00 -23.52
C ASN A 198 -34.74 -2.05 -22.42
N GLN A 199 -36.01 -2.33 -22.08
CA GLN A 199 -36.43 -3.35 -21.11
C GLN A 199 -36.14 -4.80 -21.55
N GLU A 200 -35.32 -5.02 -22.58
CA GLU A 200 -35.00 -6.35 -23.10
C GLU A 200 -33.94 -7.05 -22.23
N GLY A 201 -34.41 -7.70 -21.17
CA GLY A 201 -33.67 -8.70 -20.39
C GLY A 201 -33.15 -8.24 -19.02
N THR A 202 -32.77 -9.21 -18.20
CA THR A 202 -32.18 -9.06 -16.85
C THR A 202 -30.73 -8.55 -16.92
N ARG A 203 -30.56 -7.28 -17.29
CA ARG A 203 -29.25 -6.61 -17.32
C ARG A 203 -29.27 -5.38 -16.43
N ALA A 204 -28.24 -5.21 -15.63
CA ALA A 204 -28.03 -3.99 -14.86
C ALA A 204 -27.37 -2.91 -15.73
N HIS A 205 -27.68 -1.66 -15.44
CA HIS A 205 -27.09 -0.49 -16.08
C HIS A 205 -26.57 0.44 -14.99
N ALA A 206 -25.46 1.12 -15.23
CA ALA A 206 -24.93 2.08 -14.28
C ALA A 206 -24.32 3.28 -14.99
N LEU A 207 -24.51 4.46 -14.41
CA LEU A 207 -23.71 5.65 -14.69
C LEU A 207 -22.56 5.71 -13.69
N ARG A 208 -21.38 6.14 -14.12
CA ARG A 208 -20.21 6.36 -13.27
C ARG A 208 -19.68 7.78 -13.45
N TYR A 209 -19.52 8.48 -12.34
CA TYR A 209 -18.83 9.76 -12.25
C TYR A 209 -17.54 9.62 -11.42
N ASP A 210 -16.45 10.15 -11.95
CA ASP A 210 -15.12 10.07 -11.34
C ASP A 210 -14.75 11.47 -10.81
N TYR A 211 -14.81 11.67 -9.50
CA TYR A 211 -14.52 12.96 -8.87
C TYR A 211 -13.14 12.95 -8.22
N PHE A 212 -12.30 13.94 -8.50
CA PHE A 212 -10.99 14.09 -7.83
C PHE A 212 -11.07 15.19 -6.79
N ASN A 213 -10.99 14.83 -5.51
CA ASN A 213 -11.11 15.77 -4.39
C ASN A 213 -9.79 16.46 -4.00
N GLY A 214 -8.80 16.51 -4.90
CA GLY A 214 -7.45 17.02 -4.64
C GLY A 214 -6.47 15.97 -4.10
N SER A 215 -6.95 14.92 -3.41
CA SER A 215 -6.10 13.87 -2.83
C SER A 215 -6.27 12.51 -3.52
N ASN A 216 -7.51 12.08 -3.68
CA ASN A 216 -7.88 10.77 -4.22
C ASN A 216 -9.07 10.94 -5.17
N THR A 217 -9.23 9.95 -6.06
CA THR A 217 -10.43 9.86 -6.89
C THR A 217 -11.49 9.06 -6.16
N GLU A 218 -12.68 9.64 -6.06
CA GLU A 218 -13.90 9.02 -5.58
C GLU A 218 -14.76 8.62 -6.78
N TYR A 219 -15.36 7.43 -6.69
CA TYR A 219 -16.14 6.86 -7.78
C TYR A 219 -17.61 6.75 -7.36
N TYR A 220 -18.45 7.54 -8.01
CA TYR A 220 -19.89 7.60 -7.79
C TYR A 220 -20.59 6.79 -8.86
N PHE A 221 -21.41 5.82 -8.46
CA PHE A 221 -22.19 4.99 -9.37
C PHE A 221 -23.68 5.14 -9.09
N LEU A 222 -24.46 5.47 -10.12
CA LEU A 222 -25.91 5.30 -10.08
C LEU A 222 -26.24 4.00 -10.79
N VAL A 223 -26.69 2.99 -10.05
CA VAL A 223 -26.99 1.67 -10.59
C VAL A 223 -28.51 1.46 -10.70
N TYR A 224 -28.94 1.05 -11.88
CA TYR A 224 -30.30 0.59 -12.16
C TYR A 224 -30.29 -0.93 -12.41
N VAL A 225 -31.14 -1.66 -11.69
CA VAL A 225 -31.28 -3.11 -11.82
C VAL A 225 -32.75 -3.47 -12.05
N PRO A 226 -33.16 -3.82 -13.28
CA PRO A 226 -34.51 -4.31 -13.56
C PRO A 226 -34.85 -5.53 -12.70
N GLY A 227 -36.04 -5.55 -12.12
CA GLY A 227 -36.53 -6.59 -11.22
C GLY A 227 -35.91 -6.62 -9.82
N GLY A 228 -35.02 -5.66 -9.48
CA GLY A 228 -34.31 -5.59 -8.21
C GLY A 228 -34.63 -4.33 -7.40
N GLY A 229 -34.57 -4.45 -6.07
CA GLY A 229 -34.78 -3.34 -5.13
C GLY A 229 -36.14 -3.36 -4.43
N ASN A 230 -36.28 -2.52 -3.41
CA ASN A 230 -37.38 -2.54 -2.42
C ASN A 230 -37.49 -3.89 -1.68
N SER A 231 -36.35 -4.57 -1.49
CA SER A 231 -36.24 -5.81 -0.72
C SER A 231 -35.89 -5.52 0.74
N SER A 232 -36.27 -6.43 1.64
CA SER A 232 -35.86 -6.33 3.05
C SER A 232 -34.34 -6.52 3.26
N HIS A 233 -33.64 -7.05 2.25
CA HIS A 233 -32.20 -7.31 2.30
C HIS A 233 -31.53 -6.95 0.96
N SER A 234 -30.75 -5.87 0.97
CA SER A 234 -29.79 -5.50 -0.08
C SER A 234 -28.37 -5.60 0.50
N GLY A 235 -27.49 -6.33 -0.17
CA GLY A 235 -26.10 -6.55 0.27
C GLY A 235 -25.12 -5.68 -0.51
N LEU A 236 -24.28 -4.93 0.19
CA LEU A 236 -23.17 -4.18 -0.39
C LEU A 236 -21.84 -4.69 0.16
N GLY A 237 -20.85 -4.88 -0.72
CA GLY A 237 -19.50 -5.21 -0.28
C GLY A 237 -18.43 -4.74 -1.26
N GLN A 238 -17.23 -4.49 -0.75
CA GLN A 238 -16.06 -4.16 -1.56
C GLN A 238 -14.94 -5.16 -1.28
N SER A 239 -14.30 -5.63 -2.33
CA SER A 239 -13.14 -6.52 -2.21
C SER A 239 -12.05 -6.10 -3.18
N THR A 240 -10.84 -5.91 -2.65
CA THR A 240 -9.64 -5.62 -3.42
C THR A 240 -8.79 -6.88 -3.57
N SER A 241 -8.31 -7.11 -4.79
CA SER A 241 -7.38 -8.20 -5.11
C SER A 241 -6.23 -7.69 -5.97
N ILE A 242 -5.32 -8.58 -6.34
CA ILE A 242 -4.25 -8.28 -7.32
C ILE A 242 -4.78 -7.90 -8.71
N PHE A 243 -6.06 -8.19 -9.01
CA PHE A 243 -6.71 -7.87 -10.28
C PHE A 243 -7.54 -6.57 -10.24
N GLY A 244 -7.43 -5.81 -9.15
CA GLY A 244 -8.19 -4.59 -8.92
C GLY A 244 -9.32 -4.77 -7.90
N THR A 245 -10.09 -3.70 -7.75
CA THR A 245 -11.20 -3.60 -6.80
C THR A 245 -12.51 -4.00 -7.47
N THR A 246 -13.37 -4.66 -6.71
CA THR A 246 -14.73 -5.02 -7.13
C THR A 246 -15.71 -4.59 -6.06
N VAL A 247 -16.71 -3.82 -6.46
CA VAL A 247 -17.89 -3.50 -5.66
C VAL A 247 -18.98 -4.52 -6.02
N LYS A 248 -19.55 -5.16 -5.00
CA LYS A 248 -20.57 -6.19 -5.11
C LYS A 248 -21.88 -5.64 -4.60
N LEU A 249 -22.90 -5.74 -5.44
CA LEU A 249 -24.29 -5.45 -5.10
C LEU A 249 -25.08 -6.76 -5.20
N GLU A 250 -25.67 -7.19 -4.09
CA GLU A 250 -26.46 -8.41 -3.97
C GLU A 250 -27.91 -8.04 -3.67
N LEU A 251 -28.82 -8.38 -4.58
CA LEU A 251 -30.23 -8.01 -4.54
C LEU A 251 -31.13 -9.24 -4.60
N GLU A 252 -32.29 -9.16 -3.96
CA GLU A 252 -33.37 -10.12 -4.14
C GLU A 252 -34.19 -9.79 -5.39
N GLU A 253 -34.76 -10.80 -6.03
CA GLU A 253 -35.65 -10.62 -7.17
C GLU A 253 -37.05 -10.26 -6.65
N THR A 254 -37.44 -9.00 -6.83
CA THR A 254 -38.71 -8.45 -6.34
C THR A 254 -39.70 -8.16 -7.47
N GLY A 255 -39.22 -8.10 -8.71
CA GLY A 255 -40.01 -7.64 -9.86
C GLY A 255 -40.22 -6.13 -9.88
N ASN A 256 -39.47 -5.38 -9.07
CA ASN A 256 -39.47 -3.94 -9.05
C ASN A 256 -38.54 -3.37 -10.13
N ASP A 257 -39.04 -2.45 -10.95
CA ASP A 257 -38.30 -1.82 -12.04
C ASP A 257 -38.04 -0.33 -11.79
N GLY A 258 -38.27 0.15 -10.57
CA GLY A 258 -38.24 1.57 -10.21
C GLY A 258 -37.17 1.98 -9.20
N THR A 259 -36.26 1.10 -8.79
CA THR A 259 -35.25 1.43 -7.76
C THR A 259 -33.90 1.80 -8.36
N LEU A 260 -33.27 2.82 -7.78
CA LEU A 260 -31.93 3.29 -8.10
C LEU A 260 -31.03 3.12 -6.87
N PHE A 261 -29.79 2.72 -7.11
CA PHE A 261 -28.78 2.55 -6.07
C PHE A 261 -27.65 3.54 -6.31
N SER A 262 -27.55 4.56 -5.46
CA SER A 262 -26.40 5.45 -5.41
C SER A 262 -25.30 4.76 -4.61
N ILE A 263 -24.12 4.57 -5.21
CA ILE A 263 -22.99 3.89 -4.59
C ILE A 263 -21.75 4.79 -4.67
N LEU A 264 -21.08 5.01 -3.55
CA LEU A 264 -19.80 5.71 -3.47
C LEU A 264 -18.70 4.72 -3.12
N SER A 265 -17.59 4.76 -3.85
CA SER A 265 -16.38 3.98 -3.58
C SER A 265 -15.14 4.86 -3.56
N THR A 266 -14.32 4.73 -2.52
CA THR A 266 -13.02 5.41 -2.37
C THR A 266 -11.84 4.46 -2.70
N ALA A 267 -12.06 3.50 -3.59
CA ALA A 267 -11.04 2.56 -4.02
C ALA A 267 -9.84 3.28 -4.68
N GLU A 268 -8.62 2.73 -4.58
CA GLU A 268 -7.43 3.34 -5.21
C GLU A 268 -7.56 3.46 -6.75
N LYS A 269 -8.34 2.57 -7.37
CA LYS A 269 -8.58 2.51 -8.81
C LYS A 269 -10.05 2.23 -9.07
N VAL A 270 -10.51 2.60 -10.28
CA VAL A 270 -11.88 2.35 -10.77
C VAL A 270 -12.31 0.93 -10.42
N PRO A 271 -13.32 0.76 -9.55
CA PRO A 271 -13.81 -0.55 -9.17
C PRO A 271 -14.70 -1.13 -10.26
N ASN A 272 -14.65 -2.45 -10.42
CA ASN A 272 -15.61 -3.17 -11.26
C ASN A 272 -16.92 -3.39 -10.49
N LEU A 273 -18.07 -3.21 -11.13
CA LEU A 273 -19.37 -3.58 -10.55
C LEU A 273 -19.66 -5.07 -10.77
N LYS A 274 -20.04 -5.77 -9.70
CA LYS A 274 -20.55 -7.14 -9.75
C LYS A 274 -21.94 -7.18 -9.14
N ILE A 275 -22.94 -7.32 -10.00
CA ILE A 275 -24.36 -7.35 -9.61
C ILE A 275 -24.85 -8.80 -9.54
N THR A 276 -25.53 -9.14 -8.46
CA THR A 276 -26.19 -10.43 -8.25
C THR A 276 -27.66 -10.17 -7.96
N LEU A 277 -28.57 -10.80 -8.71
CA LEU A 277 -30.02 -10.70 -8.55
C LEU A 277 -30.57 -12.13 -8.33
N GLY A 278 -31.30 -12.35 -7.23
CA GLY A 278 -31.87 -13.68 -6.93
C GLY A 278 -30.81 -14.79 -6.74
N GLY A 279 -29.56 -14.41 -6.42
CA GLY A 279 -28.42 -15.34 -6.32
C GLY A 279 -27.70 -15.62 -7.64
N GLU A 280 -28.19 -15.11 -8.77
CA GLU A 280 -27.53 -15.23 -10.07
C GLU A 280 -26.79 -13.95 -10.46
N ARG A 281 -25.60 -14.10 -11.05
CA ARG A 281 -24.83 -12.94 -11.53
C ARG A 281 -25.41 -12.47 -12.86
N ILE A 282 -25.79 -11.19 -12.91
CA ILE A 282 -26.24 -10.53 -14.14
C ILE A 282 -25.14 -9.61 -14.70
N PRO A 283 -25.08 -9.39 -16.03
CA PRO A 283 -24.17 -8.41 -16.61
C PRO A 283 -24.57 -6.99 -16.21
N CYS A 284 -23.58 -6.11 -16.06
CA CYS A 284 -23.76 -4.69 -15.78
C CYS A 284 -22.99 -3.87 -16.82
N TYR A 285 -23.68 -2.98 -17.52
CA TYR A 285 -23.07 -1.98 -18.38
C TYR A 285 -22.82 -0.71 -17.58
N VAL A 286 -21.63 -0.12 -17.72
CA VAL A 286 -21.24 1.08 -17.00
C VAL A 286 -20.85 2.14 -18.01
N ASP A 287 -21.63 3.21 -18.08
CA ASP A 287 -21.35 4.39 -18.88
C ASP A 287 -20.68 5.45 -18.00
N THR A 288 -19.60 6.06 -18.48
CA THR A 288 -18.92 7.14 -17.75
C THR A 288 -19.52 8.47 -18.16
N VAL A 289 -19.87 9.30 -17.17
CA VAL A 289 -20.47 10.62 -17.33
C VAL A 289 -19.60 11.69 -16.67
N ASP A 290 -19.83 12.95 -17.05
CA ASP A 290 -19.12 14.15 -16.57
C ASP A 290 -19.91 14.94 -15.52
N PHE A 291 -21.04 14.41 -15.07
CA PHE A 291 -21.88 14.97 -14.00
C PHE A 291 -22.08 13.91 -12.92
N ASN A 292 -22.36 14.31 -11.67
CA ASN A 292 -22.66 13.36 -10.59
C ASN A 292 -24.10 12.81 -10.73
N PRO A 293 -24.29 11.52 -11.05
CA PRO A 293 -25.63 10.96 -11.20
C PRO A 293 -26.20 10.45 -9.86
N THR A 294 -25.55 10.71 -8.72
CA THR A 294 -25.93 10.13 -7.43
C THR A 294 -26.41 11.19 -6.46
N VAL A 295 -27.27 10.81 -5.52
CA VAL A 295 -27.75 11.71 -4.45
C VAL A 295 -26.68 11.99 -3.39
N TYR A 296 -25.46 11.47 -3.58
CA TYR A 296 -24.37 11.84 -2.71
C TYR A 296 -23.95 13.27 -3.00
N TYR A 297 -23.97 14.05 -1.94
CA TYR A 297 -23.49 15.42 -1.96
C TYR A 297 -21.97 15.47 -2.14
N ILE A 298 -21.51 16.25 -3.11
CA ILE A 298 -20.10 16.56 -3.34
C ILE A 298 -19.93 18.04 -3.05
N VAL A 299 -19.18 18.38 -2.00
CA VAL A 299 -18.79 19.76 -1.75
C VAL A 299 -17.87 20.20 -2.90
N PRO A 300 -18.29 21.16 -3.75
CA PRO A 300 -17.43 21.66 -4.81
C PRO A 300 -16.27 22.46 -4.22
N GLN A 301 -15.19 22.58 -4.98
CA GLN A 301 -14.18 23.61 -4.73
C GLN A 301 -14.66 24.87 -5.43
N TYR A 302 -15.18 25.82 -4.66
CA TYR A 302 -15.90 26.98 -5.23
C TYR A 302 -14.98 27.89 -6.03
N ASP A 303 -13.68 27.92 -5.73
CA ASP A 303 -12.67 28.69 -6.44
C ASP A 303 -12.27 28.08 -7.81
N GLU A 304 -12.56 26.80 -8.04
CA GLU A 304 -12.30 26.09 -9.29
C GLU A 304 -13.52 25.99 -10.23
N LEU A 305 -14.67 26.53 -9.82
CA LEU A 305 -15.89 26.52 -10.65
C LEU A 305 -15.70 27.33 -11.94
N ASP A 306 -16.27 26.84 -13.04
CA ASP A 306 -16.33 27.60 -14.30
C ASP A 306 -17.16 28.88 -14.06
N PRO A 307 -16.71 30.07 -14.50
CA PRO A 307 -17.48 31.31 -14.38
C PRO A 307 -18.90 31.24 -14.97
N ASP A 308 -19.14 30.35 -15.95
CA ASP A 308 -20.45 30.12 -16.55
C ASP A 308 -21.20 28.94 -15.90
N ALA A 309 -20.68 28.33 -14.83
CA ALA A 309 -21.36 27.25 -14.12
C ALA A 309 -22.62 27.78 -13.43
N THR A 310 -23.77 27.18 -13.75
CA THR A 310 -25.06 27.51 -13.12
C THR A 310 -25.62 26.36 -12.28
N ASP A 311 -24.99 25.19 -12.33
CA ASP A 311 -25.42 23.95 -11.66
C ASP A 311 -24.33 23.51 -10.67
N PHE A 312 -24.25 24.23 -9.55
CA PHE A 312 -23.41 23.87 -8.42
C PHE A 312 -24.19 24.07 -7.12
N PHE A 313 -23.87 23.25 -6.13
CA PHE A 313 -24.60 23.26 -4.88
C PHE A 313 -24.14 24.43 -4.00
N MET A 314 -25.09 25.20 -3.50
CA MET A 314 -24.88 26.22 -2.49
C MET A 314 -25.35 25.71 -1.12
N PRO A 315 -24.70 26.10 -0.01
CA PRO A 315 -25.20 25.80 1.32
C PRO A 315 -26.58 26.42 1.57
N GLU A 316 -27.47 25.71 2.25
CA GLU A 316 -28.77 26.23 2.68
C GLU A 316 -28.63 27.43 3.64
N ARG A 317 -27.55 27.47 4.44
CA ARG A 317 -27.27 28.59 5.33
C ARG A 317 -25.77 28.80 5.53
N ILE A 318 -25.34 30.05 5.38
CA ILE A 318 -24.05 30.51 5.88
C ILE A 318 -24.29 31.52 7.00
N SER A 319 -23.59 31.37 8.12
CA SER A 319 -23.54 32.39 9.16
C SER A 319 -22.12 32.68 9.59
N VAL A 320 -21.83 33.96 9.82
CA VAL A 320 -20.55 34.43 10.32
C VAL A 320 -20.75 34.92 11.75
N VAL A 321 -19.96 34.40 12.67
CA VAL A 321 -19.97 34.75 14.09
C VAL A 321 -18.72 35.54 14.41
N GLN A 322 -18.87 36.74 14.94
CA GLN A 322 -17.73 37.52 15.43
C GLN A 322 -17.35 37.07 16.83
N ILE A 323 -16.06 36.75 17.00
CA ILE A 323 -15.50 36.32 18.28
C ILE A 323 -14.51 37.37 18.76
N VAL A 324 -14.71 37.86 19.99
CA VAL A 324 -13.80 38.78 20.66
C VAL A 324 -13.55 38.29 22.09
N GLY A 325 -12.29 38.09 22.46
CA GLY A 325 -11.89 37.58 23.76
C GLY A 325 -12.52 36.21 24.08
N ASN A 326 -12.55 35.29 23.10
CA ASN A 326 -13.20 33.97 23.18
C ASN A 326 -14.71 34.01 23.47
N SER A 327 -15.37 35.12 23.20
CA SER A 327 -16.82 35.28 23.36
C SER A 327 -17.46 35.64 22.03
N ASN A 328 -18.60 35.02 21.71
CA ASN A 328 -19.46 35.45 20.62
C ASN A 328 -20.01 36.85 20.95
N VAL A 329 -19.74 37.83 20.10
CA VAL A 329 -20.21 39.22 20.24
C VAL A 329 -21.22 39.63 19.17
N GLY A 330 -21.44 38.79 18.15
CA GLY A 330 -22.39 39.04 17.08
C GLY A 330 -22.49 37.86 16.13
N VAL A 331 -23.63 37.73 15.44
CA VAL A 331 -23.86 36.74 14.39
C VAL A 331 -24.55 37.43 13.22
N VAL A 332 -24.08 37.18 12.00
CA VAL A 332 -24.71 37.60 10.75
C VAL A 332 -25.07 36.36 9.95
N GLU A 333 -26.34 36.21 9.60
CA GLU A 333 -26.78 35.22 8.60
C GLU A 333 -26.67 35.86 7.22
N ILE A 334 -25.98 35.18 6.30
CA ILE A 334 -25.79 35.67 4.93
C ILE A 334 -27.05 35.35 4.13
N GLN A 335 -27.71 36.40 3.63
CA GLN A 335 -28.93 36.26 2.80
C GLN A 335 -28.69 36.52 1.32
N ASP A 336 -27.54 37.08 0.99
CA ASP A 336 -27.16 37.39 -0.39
C ASP A 336 -26.29 36.26 -0.93
N ASP A 337 -26.75 35.60 -2.00
CA ASP A 337 -26.08 34.44 -2.58
C ASP A 337 -24.71 34.82 -3.18
N ASP A 338 -24.54 36.05 -3.67
CA ASP A 338 -23.25 36.52 -4.20
C ASP A 338 -22.23 36.65 -3.05
N VAL A 339 -22.66 37.19 -1.90
CA VAL A 339 -21.81 37.29 -0.71
C VAL A 339 -21.51 35.90 -0.13
N ALA A 340 -22.49 35.01 -0.13
CA ALA A 340 -22.30 33.62 0.29
C ALA A 340 -21.26 32.91 -0.60
N PHE A 341 -21.35 33.10 -1.91
CA PHE A 341 -20.42 32.55 -2.88
C PHE A 341 -19.01 33.11 -2.70
N ASP A 342 -18.86 34.44 -2.56
CA ASP A 342 -17.57 35.09 -2.32
C ASP A 342 -16.90 34.55 -1.04
N ILE A 343 -17.67 34.28 0.02
CA ILE A 343 -17.15 33.67 1.24
C ILE A 343 -16.58 32.26 0.96
N LEU A 344 -17.31 31.44 0.22
CA LEU A 344 -16.89 30.08 -0.10
C LEU A 344 -15.63 30.07 -0.99
N VAL A 345 -15.57 30.96 -1.99
CA VAL A 345 -14.38 31.15 -2.83
C VAL A 345 -13.19 31.66 -2.03
N GLY A 346 -13.39 32.61 -1.12
CA GLY A 346 -12.34 33.14 -0.24
C GLY A 346 -11.75 32.07 0.68
N ILE A 347 -12.57 31.12 1.13
CA ILE A 347 -12.10 29.96 1.89
C ILE A 347 -11.32 28.99 0.99
N ASP A 348 -11.89 28.60 -0.15
CA ASP A 348 -11.34 27.51 -0.95
C ASP A 348 -10.06 27.89 -1.70
N SER A 349 -9.96 29.14 -2.15
CA SER A 349 -8.77 29.70 -2.81
C SER A 349 -7.56 29.84 -1.87
N ALA A 350 -7.76 29.79 -0.55
CA ALA A 350 -6.70 29.92 0.43
C ALA A 350 -5.86 28.62 0.52
N PRO A 351 -4.55 28.66 0.24
CA PRO A 351 -3.72 27.45 0.22
C PRO A 351 -3.54 26.85 1.61
N TYR A 352 -3.61 25.52 1.71
CA TYR A 352 -3.22 24.79 2.91
C TYR A 352 -1.73 24.95 3.22
N LEU A 353 -1.44 25.17 4.51
CA LEU A 353 -0.08 25.25 5.02
C LEU A 353 0.52 23.85 5.26
N ASP A 354 1.81 23.72 4.99
CA ASP A 354 2.56 22.49 5.25
C ASP A 354 2.55 22.14 6.75
N LEU A 355 2.56 20.85 7.08
CA LEU A 355 2.52 20.35 8.46
C LEU A 355 3.75 20.79 9.28
N GLU A 356 4.85 21.16 8.61
CA GLU A 356 6.05 21.73 9.21
C GLU A 356 5.91 23.21 9.60
N HIS A 357 4.83 23.88 9.19
CA HIS A 357 4.58 25.28 9.50
C HIS A 357 4.42 25.51 11.01
N ASP A 358 4.95 26.63 11.52
CA ASP A 358 5.00 26.90 12.96
C ASP A 358 3.61 26.98 13.63
N ILE A 359 2.55 27.23 12.85
CA ILE A 359 1.15 27.26 13.31
C ILE A 359 0.65 25.94 13.88
N TYR A 360 1.19 24.79 13.43
CA TYR A 360 0.80 23.46 13.92
C TYR A 360 1.33 23.15 15.32
N GLY A 361 2.27 23.95 15.82
CA GLY A 361 2.94 23.70 17.08
C GLY A 361 3.92 22.53 17.00
N LYS A 362 5.07 22.68 17.66
CA LYS A 362 6.14 21.69 17.67
C LYS A 362 6.09 20.86 18.96
N PRO A 363 6.62 19.62 18.95
CA PRO A 363 6.67 18.77 20.14
C PRO A 363 7.45 19.36 21.32
N ASP A 364 8.29 20.37 21.08
CA ASP A 364 9.04 21.10 22.10
C ASP A 364 8.22 22.23 22.77
N GLY A 365 6.96 22.40 22.36
CA GLY A 365 6.05 23.42 22.89
C GLY A 365 6.21 24.80 22.26
N THR A 366 7.00 24.92 21.18
CA THR A 366 7.11 26.16 20.40
C THR A 366 6.12 26.20 19.25
N GLY A 367 5.78 27.41 18.77
CA GLY A 367 4.74 27.59 17.75
C GLY A 367 3.33 27.38 18.30
N GLY A 368 2.41 27.04 17.40
CA GLY A 368 0.98 26.91 17.68
C GLY A 368 0.22 28.17 17.31
N TYR A 369 -1.10 28.02 17.27
CA TYR A 369 -2.04 29.11 17.11
C TYR A 369 -2.58 29.57 18.48
N ASP A 370 -2.88 30.85 18.60
CA ASP A 370 -3.54 31.47 19.75
C ASP A 370 -4.80 32.19 19.29
N PHE A 371 -5.87 31.41 19.09
CA PHE A 371 -7.17 31.97 18.71
C PHE A 371 -7.82 32.67 19.92
N LYS A 372 -8.08 33.98 19.78
CA LYS A 372 -8.77 34.81 20.78
C LYS A 372 -9.85 35.69 20.18
N ASP A 373 -9.50 36.30 19.06
CA ASP A 373 -10.32 37.24 18.30
C ASP A 373 -10.35 36.76 16.84
N GLY A 374 -11.47 36.94 16.16
CA GLY A 374 -11.63 36.51 14.79
C GLY A 374 -13.08 36.22 14.42
N PHE A 375 -13.27 35.33 13.46
CA PHE A 375 -14.57 34.96 12.93
C PHE A 375 -14.74 33.44 12.88
N GLU A 376 -15.90 32.95 13.28
CA GLU A 376 -16.33 31.58 13.03
C GLU A 376 -17.34 31.60 11.88
N ILE A 377 -17.00 30.96 10.76
CA ILE A 377 -17.86 30.81 9.59
C ILE A 377 -18.51 29.44 9.69
N ARG A 378 -19.83 29.40 9.70
CA ARG A 378 -20.63 28.16 9.73
C ARG A 378 -21.33 28.00 8.40
N ILE A 379 -21.07 26.88 7.75
CA ILE A 379 -21.60 26.53 6.44
C ILE A 379 -22.47 25.29 6.64
N GLU A 380 -23.78 25.46 6.55
CA GLU A 380 -24.76 24.38 6.68
C GLU A 380 -25.32 24.04 5.31
N TYR A 381 -24.94 22.86 4.82
CA TYR A 381 -25.39 22.34 3.54
C TYR A 381 -26.80 21.74 3.62
N GLN A 382 -27.18 21.23 4.79
CA GLN A 382 -28.55 20.85 5.12
C GLN A 382 -28.85 21.29 6.54
N ILE A 383 -29.87 22.12 6.74
CA ILE A 383 -30.19 22.72 8.04
C ILE A 383 -30.81 21.68 8.97
N HIS A 384 -30.14 21.46 10.10
CA HIS A 384 -30.65 20.62 11.19
C HIS A 384 -30.91 21.45 12.45
N ASN A 385 -32.06 22.15 12.51
CA ASN A 385 -32.40 23.09 13.58
C ASN A 385 -32.42 22.50 15.02
N GLU A 386 -32.46 21.18 15.17
CA GLU A 386 -32.42 20.50 16.48
C GLU A 386 -31.00 20.24 17.00
N LEU A 387 -29.98 20.42 16.16
CA LEU A 387 -28.59 20.08 16.45
C LEU A 387 -27.73 21.35 16.46
N LEU A 388 -26.84 21.45 17.46
CA LEU A 388 -25.82 22.52 17.51
C LEU A 388 -24.65 22.27 16.54
N SER A 389 -24.50 21.04 16.07
CA SER A 389 -23.51 20.59 15.09
C SER A 389 -23.99 19.27 14.48
N HIS A 390 -23.76 19.09 13.19
CA HIS A 390 -24.13 17.89 12.41
C HIS A 390 -23.12 17.66 11.28
N ALA A 391 -23.23 16.51 10.60
CA ALA A 391 -22.28 16.11 9.56
C ALA A 391 -22.30 17.03 8.32
N ASP A 392 -23.43 17.64 8.02
CA ASP A 392 -23.62 18.57 6.90
C ASP A 392 -23.28 20.02 7.26
N MET A 393 -22.63 20.23 8.41
CA MET A 393 -22.15 21.53 8.84
C MET A 393 -20.62 21.55 8.82
N ILE A 394 -20.06 22.55 8.17
CA ILE A 394 -18.62 22.84 8.17
C ILE A 394 -18.39 24.11 8.96
N THR A 395 -17.41 24.07 9.85
CA THR A 395 -16.97 25.24 10.60
C THR A 395 -15.57 25.64 10.15
N CYS A 396 -15.38 26.93 9.91
CA CYS A 396 -14.06 27.51 9.69
C CYS A 396 -13.78 28.62 10.69
N LEU A 397 -12.55 28.73 11.19
CA LEU A 397 -12.14 29.79 12.13
C LEU A 397 -11.09 30.69 11.47
N ALA A 398 -11.47 31.93 11.16
CA ALA A 398 -10.58 32.94 10.62
C ALA A 398 -9.98 33.81 11.74
N PHE A 399 -8.67 33.99 11.76
CA PHE A 399 -7.99 34.79 12.78
C PHE A 399 -6.71 35.43 12.27
N GLU A 400 -6.30 36.51 12.93
CA GLU A 400 -5.02 37.16 12.73
C GLU A 400 -4.03 36.71 13.81
N GLN A 401 -2.80 36.41 13.41
CA GLN A 401 -1.69 36.16 14.33
C GLN A 401 -0.37 36.63 13.70
N ASP A 402 0.40 37.41 14.47
CA ASP A 402 1.73 37.90 14.10
C ASP A 402 1.76 38.68 12.76
N GLY A 403 0.69 39.41 12.45
CA GLY A 403 0.53 40.20 11.22
C GLY A 403 0.17 39.35 9.99
N SER A 404 -0.25 38.11 10.18
CA SER A 404 -0.70 37.20 9.12
C SER A 404 -2.09 36.67 9.43
N TYR A 405 -2.84 36.29 8.39
CA TYR A 405 -4.22 35.85 8.51
C TYR A 405 -4.31 34.36 8.17
N TYR A 406 -5.06 33.63 9.00
CA TYR A 406 -5.16 32.19 8.94
C TYR A 406 -6.61 31.75 9.03
N LEU A 407 -6.89 30.58 8.46
CA LEU A 407 -8.17 29.90 8.58
C LEU A 407 -7.92 28.47 9.07
N ILE A 408 -8.61 28.05 10.13
CA ILE A 408 -8.75 26.63 10.46
C ILE A 408 -9.96 26.11 9.68
N ASP A 409 -9.75 25.11 8.83
CA ASP A 409 -10.77 24.46 8.01
C ASP A 409 -11.04 23.05 8.54
N ASP A 410 -12.29 22.78 8.93
CA ASP A 410 -12.75 21.46 9.38
C ASP A 410 -12.76 20.41 8.25
N ARG A 411 -12.50 20.81 7.00
CA ARG A 411 -12.20 19.90 5.88
C ARG A 411 -10.68 19.67 5.82
N PRO A 412 -10.14 18.57 6.39
CA PRO A 412 -8.71 18.34 6.36
C PRO A 412 -8.21 17.88 4.98
N ASP A 413 -7.10 18.44 4.51
CA ASP A 413 -6.40 17.97 3.31
C ASP A 413 -5.11 17.24 3.69
N ASN A 414 -5.14 15.91 3.60
CA ASN A 414 -4.02 15.04 4.00
C ASN A 414 -3.53 15.30 5.43
N GLY A 415 -4.47 15.65 6.33
CA GLY A 415 -4.19 16.01 7.72
C GLY A 415 -3.84 17.47 7.94
N ARG A 416 -3.77 18.29 6.87
CA ARG A 416 -3.63 19.74 6.97
C ARG A 416 -4.99 20.37 7.26
N ILE A 417 -5.04 21.32 8.20
CA ILE A 417 -6.27 22.02 8.61
C ILE A 417 -6.09 23.54 8.61
N PHE A 418 -4.87 24.05 8.50
CA PHE A 418 -4.63 25.49 8.44
C PHE A 418 -4.46 25.92 6.99
N ARG A 419 -5.17 26.98 6.60
CA ARG A 419 -4.99 27.69 5.34
C ARG A 419 -4.46 29.10 5.62
N GLN A 420 -3.72 29.66 4.66
CA GLN A 420 -3.30 31.05 4.68
C GLN A 420 -4.28 31.88 3.85
N ILE A 421 -5.17 32.60 4.53
CA ILE A 421 -6.09 33.54 3.89
C ILE A 421 -5.41 34.90 3.70
N ASP A 422 -5.92 35.71 2.79
CA ASP A 422 -5.44 37.07 2.63
C ASP A 422 -6.12 38.05 3.60
N GLU A 423 -5.51 39.23 3.74
CA GLU A 423 -6.03 40.31 4.59
C GLU A 423 -7.39 40.82 4.10
N ALA A 424 -7.61 40.81 2.77
CA ALA A 424 -8.82 41.35 2.17
C ALA A 424 -10.04 40.53 2.59
N PHE A 425 -9.98 39.21 2.47
CA PHE A 425 -11.01 38.29 2.89
C PHE A 425 -11.31 38.41 4.39
N TYR A 426 -10.27 38.51 5.23
CA TYR A 426 -10.46 38.71 6.66
C TYR A 426 -11.19 40.02 6.99
N LEU A 427 -10.88 41.11 6.27
CA LEU A 427 -11.54 42.40 6.45
C LEU A 427 -12.97 42.40 5.89
N GLU A 428 -13.23 41.68 4.80
CA GLU A 428 -14.57 41.48 4.25
C GLU A 428 -15.50 40.81 5.28
N LEU A 429 -15.04 39.75 5.96
CA LEU A 429 -15.78 39.14 7.07
C LEU A 429 -16.11 40.14 8.19
N GLY A 430 -15.20 41.09 8.46
CA GLY A 430 -15.42 42.16 9.43
C GLY A 430 -16.49 43.16 8.99
N SER A 431 -16.51 43.53 7.72
CA SER A 431 -17.45 44.51 7.16
C SER A 431 -18.92 44.07 7.27
N LEU A 432 -19.19 42.75 7.28
CA LEU A 432 -20.52 42.19 7.52
C LEU A 432 -21.18 42.69 8.80
N PHE A 433 -20.39 43.04 9.81
CA PHE A 433 -20.88 43.53 11.11
C PHE A 433 -21.00 45.07 11.15
N GLU A 434 -20.39 45.79 10.22
CA GLU A 434 -20.48 47.25 10.13
C GLU A 434 -21.78 47.69 9.44
N GLU A 435 -22.26 46.92 8.44
CA GLU A 435 -23.50 47.19 7.70
C GLU A 435 -24.79 47.05 8.53
N LEU A 436 -24.70 46.44 9.71
CA LEU A 436 -25.82 46.21 10.63
C LEU A 436 -25.91 47.22 11.79
N SER A 437 -25.01 48.22 11.84
CA SER A 437 -24.87 49.18 12.96
C SER A 437 -25.56 50.54 12.78
#